data_AF-A0AAD1TDV8-F1
#
_entry.id   AF-A0AAD1TDV8-F1
#
_cell.length_a   1.000
_cell.length_b   1.000
_cell.length_c   1.000
_cell.angle_alpha   90.00
_cell.angle_beta   90.00
_cell.angle_gamma   90.00
#
_symmetry.space_group_name_H-M   'P 1'
#
loop_
_entity.id
_entity.type
_entity.pdbx_description
1 polymer ?
#
loop_
_entity_poly.entity_id
_entity_poly.type
_entity_poly.pdbx_seq_one_letter_code
_entity_poly.pdbx_strand_id
1 'polypeptide(L)'
;MLVSVSEECDQKIQAMHQEERLEIKNMKMEKHHLLNVIEKMKEENNSLQMQVSKLLEEMANTYLLFRNESDARKILIAEINALKYQQEAMKTAYKTDEHGEDPVTLAIALRVARKDLTQVQVELNTMKADYGDVVPRRNFNNQEKKLAEYSQKIEVLQKDLLQLQTEHKSLLEIHNQVLLKDSAKEQQSKDTPHPAWDNCADVFPEDTWLTLSAEKSSDQLVSILLTELGTRTLSEKDFFTGKGKEEDVPIHLRYDGLVKNLRLSIGDVSNLLQEVWKEKMTLDAQNGKQSSMPEFFFSYLQNKFGDAAIEWSYAVHESCRVQLISEEMQLFYNILMGKVKEDESYLLMGYTDDHSANDSSLISEQLR
;
A
#
# COMPACT_ATOMS: atom_id res chain seq x y z
N MET A 1 -15.56 65.37 11.01
CA MET A 1 -14.14 65.02 11.20
C MET A 1 -13.90 63.51 11.09
N LEU A 2 -14.67 62.63 11.75
CA LEU A 2 -14.51 61.18 11.56
C LEU A 2 -14.89 60.69 10.14
N VAL A 3 -15.97 61.23 9.56
CA VAL A 3 -16.46 60.83 8.23
C VAL A 3 -15.45 61.18 7.12
N SER A 4 -14.82 62.35 7.20
CA SER A 4 -13.80 62.78 6.23
C SER A 4 -12.51 61.95 6.29
N VAL A 5 -12.10 61.52 7.50
CA VAL A 5 -10.92 60.64 7.66
C VAL A 5 -11.23 59.22 7.15
N SER A 6 -12.46 58.74 7.32
CA SER A 6 -12.90 57.46 6.74
C SER A 6 -12.86 57.47 5.21
N GLU A 7 -13.39 58.54 4.60
CA GLU A 7 -13.39 58.70 3.13
C GLU A 7 -11.97 58.77 2.55
N GLU A 8 -11.04 59.45 3.23
CA GLU A 8 -9.63 59.49 2.83
C GLU A 8 -8.95 58.10 2.94
N CYS A 9 -9.25 57.34 3.99
CA CYS A 9 -8.79 55.95 4.13
C CYS A 9 -9.34 55.05 3.02
N ASP A 10 -10.63 55.16 2.70
CA ASP A 10 -11.27 54.36 1.65
C ASP A 10 -10.70 54.69 0.26
N GLN A 11 -10.43 55.96 -0.03
CA GLN A 11 -9.76 56.38 -1.28
C GLN A 11 -8.35 55.80 -1.39
N LYS A 12 -7.60 55.77 -0.28
CA LYS A 12 -6.25 55.20 -0.26
C LYS A 12 -6.27 53.69 -0.47
N ILE A 13 -7.22 52.97 0.11
CA ILE A 13 -7.42 51.54 -0.11
C ILE A 13 -7.76 51.26 -1.59
N GLN A 14 -8.65 52.07 -2.18
CA GLN A 14 -8.98 51.94 -3.60
C GLN A 14 -7.78 52.20 -4.53
N ALA A 15 -6.95 53.20 -4.22
CA ALA A 15 -5.74 53.49 -4.98
C ALA A 15 -4.74 52.31 -4.93
N MET A 16 -4.51 51.73 -3.75
CA MET A 16 -3.66 50.53 -3.60
C MET A 16 -4.21 49.35 -4.42
N HIS A 17 -5.52 49.09 -4.35
CA HIS A 17 -6.13 48.02 -5.15
C HIS A 17 -6.04 48.25 -6.66
N GLN A 18 -6.05 49.52 -7.12
CA GLN A 18 -5.86 49.83 -8.53
C GLN A 18 -4.40 49.59 -8.97
N GLU A 19 -3.43 49.96 -8.12
CA GLU A 19 -2.01 49.70 -8.35
C GLU A 19 -1.72 48.20 -8.41
N GLU A 20 -2.22 47.42 -7.43
CA GLU A 20 -2.13 45.96 -7.41
C GLU A 20 -2.71 45.32 -8.69
N ARG A 21 -3.85 45.82 -9.17
CA ARG A 21 -4.47 45.33 -10.42
C ARG A 21 -3.61 45.60 -11.64
N LEU A 22 -2.97 46.77 -11.72
CA LEU A 22 -2.06 47.11 -12.81
C LEU A 22 -0.79 46.24 -12.76
N GLU A 23 -0.24 46.01 -11.58
CA GLU A 23 0.93 45.15 -11.38
C GLU A 23 0.62 43.70 -11.77
N ILE A 24 -0.52 43.15 -11.30
CA ILE A 24 -0.98 41.80 -11.70
C ILE A 24 -1.16 41.71 -13.22
N LYS A 25 -1.66 42.77 -13.87
CA LYS A 25 -1.84 42.80 -15.32
C LYS A 25 -0.48 42.79 -16.04
N ASN A 26 0.49 43.58 -15.58
CA ASN A 26 1.84 43.61 -16.14
C ASN A 26 2.55 42.26 -15.95
N MET A 27 2.50 41.68 -14.74
CA MET A 27 3.05 40.35 -14.47
C MET A 27 2.43 39.26 -15.35
N LYS A 28 1.12 39.34 -15.65
CA LYS A 28 0.46 38.41 -16.58
C LYS A 28 0.97 38.56 -18.01
N MET A 29 1.20 39.78 -18.49
CA MET A 29 1.77 40.02 -19.83
C MET A 29 3.21 39.53 -19.92
N GLU A 30 4.03 39.80 -18.91
CA GLU A 30 5.41 39.34 -18.84
C GLU A 30 5.49 37.81 -18.78
N LYS A 31 4.65 37.17 -17.95
CA LYS A 31 4.52 35.71 -17.92
C LYS A 31 4.20 35.15 -19.30
N HIS A 32 3.25 35.74 -20.01
CA HIS A 32 2.89 35.29 -21.35
C HIS A 32 4.04 35.48 -22.35
N HIS A 33 4.72 36.62 -22.29
CA HIS A 33 5.90 36.87 -23.12
C HIS A 33 7.02 35.85 -22.87
N LEU A 34 7.35 35.59 -21.61
CA LEU A 34 8.37 34.62 -21.22
C LEU A 34 8.00 33.20 -21.68
N LEU A 35 6.73 32.80 -21.58
CA LEU A 35 6.26 31.51 -22.08
C LEU A 35 6.46 31.37 -23.60
N ASN A 36 6.16 32.42 -24.37
CA ASN A 36 6.37 32.41 -25.82
C ASN A 36 7.86 32.32 -26.18
N VAL A 37 8.74 32.98 -25.41
CA VAL A 37 10.20 32.88 -25.60
C VAL A 37 10.69 31.45 -25.29
N ILE A 38 10.20 30.85 -24.21
CA ILE A 38 10.53 29.46 -23.86
C ILE A 38 10.10 28.50 -24.96
N GLU A 39 8.89 28.66 -25.49
CA GLU A 39 8.38 27.84 -26.59
C GLU A 39 9.27 27.96 -27.83
N LYS A 40 9.61 29.19 -28.25
CA LYS A 40 10.50 29.43 -29.38
C LYS A 40 11.88 28.81 -29.17
N MET A 41 12.49 28.98 -27.99
CA MET A 41 13.80 28.38 -27.67
C MET A 41 13.73 26.85 -27.68
N LYS A 42 12.62 26.27 -27.24
CA LYS A 42 12.40 24.82 -27.26
C LYS A 42 12.28 24.29 -28.70
N GLU A 43 11.57 25.00 -29.58
CA GLU A 43 11.49 24.67 -31.01
C GLU A 43 12.86 24.74 -31.70
N GLU A 44 13.62 25.81 -31.45
CA GLU A 44 14.99 25.96 -31.96
C GLU A 44 15.90 24.83 -31.47
N ASN A 45 15.83 24.48 -30.19
CA ASN A 45 16.60 23.37 -29.64
C ASN A 45 16.24 22.02 -30.27
N ASN A 46 14.94 21.75 -30.47
CA ASN A 46 14.48 20.54 -31.15
C ASN A 46 14.97 20.48 -32.61
N SER A 47 14.95 21.62 -33.32
CA SER A 47 15.44 21.72 -34.69
C SER A 47 16.95 21.46 -34.78
N LEU A 48 17.73 22.06 -33.88
CA LEU A 48 19.18 21.84 -33.79
C LEU A 48 19.50 20.39 -33.46
N GLN A 49 18.78 19.80 -32.51
CA GLN A 49 18.97 18.39 -32.14
C GLN A 49 18.67 17.45 -33.31
N MET A 50 17.64 17.74 -34.13
CA MET A 50 17.35 16.97 -35.34
C MET A 50 18.48 17.09 -36.38
N GLN A 51 19.06 18.28 -36.56
CA GLN A 51 20.20 18.48 -37.45
C GLN A 51 21.43 17.71 -36.99
N VAL A 52 21.74 17.76 -35.69
CA VAL A 52 22.85 16.99 -35.10
C VAL A 52 22.65 15.49 -35.33
N SER A 53 21.43 14.97 -35.11
CA SER A 53 21.12 13.56 -35.35
C SER A 53 21.36 13.15 -36.80
N LYS A 54 20.92 13.97 -37.77
CA LYS A 54 21.12 13.71 -39.20
C LYS A 54 22.60 13.71 -39.58
N LEU A 55 23.36 14.70 -39.09
CA LEU A 55 24.80 14.78 -39.36
C LEU A 55 25.56 13.58 -38.77
N LEU A 56 25.18 13.12 -37.58
CA LEU A 56 25.76 11.92 -36.98
C LEU A 56 25.47 10.66 -37.81
N GLU A 57 24.25 10.52 -38.33
CA GLU A 57 23.85 9.42 -39.20
C GLU A 57 24.61 9.45 -40.55
N GLU A 58 24.71 10.62 -41.19
CA GLU A 58 25.48 10.83 -42.41
C GLU A 58 26.97 10.52 -42.19
N MET A 59 27.53 10.96 -41.07
CA MET A 59 28.91 10.67 -40.70
C MET A 59 29.11 9.16 -40.50
N ALA A 60 28.22 8.47 -39.79
CA ALA A 60 28.29 7.02 -39.61
C ALA A 60 28.21 6.27 -40.96
N ASN A 61 27.31 6.70 -41.85
CA ASN A 61 27.16 6.13 -43.19
C ASN A 61 28.42 6.30 -44.03
N THR A 62 29.02 7.50 -44.04
CA THR A 62 30.27 7.75 -44.77
C THR A 62 31.43 6.91 -44.23
N TYR A 63 31.58 6.79 -42.91
CA TYR A 63 32.58 5.90 -42.30
C TYR A 63 32.38 4.43 -42.70
N LEU A 64 31.13 3.96 -42.74
CA LEU A 64 30.83 2.60 -43.18
C LEU A 64 31.22 2.36 -44.64
N LEU A 65 30.92 3.32 -45.53
CA LEU A 65 31.30 3.25 -46.94
C LEU A 65 32.83 3.20 -47.10
N PHE A 66 33.58 4.05 -46.41
CA PHE A 66 35.05 4.03 -46.45
C PHE A 66 35.63 2.71 -45.96
N ARG A 67 35.04 2.13 -44.90
CA ARG A 67 35.45 0.81 -44.40
C ARG A 67 35.20 -0.28 -45.44
N ASN A 68 34.00 -0.30 -46.03
CA ASN A 68 33.64 -1.28 -47.06
C ASN A 68 34.55 -1.17 -48.29
N GLU A 69 34.86 0.06 -48.72
CA GLU A 69 35.78 0.28 -49.83
C GLU A 69 37.21 -0.17 -49.50
N SER A 70 37.69 0.10 -48.28
CA SER A 70 38.99 -0.37 -47.80
C SER A 70 39.07 -1.90 -47.78
N ASP A 71 38.03 -2.56 -47.30
CA ASP A 71 37.99 -4.02 -47.25
C ASP A 71 37.89 -4.62 -48.67
N ALA A 72 37.11 -4.03 -49.57
CA ALA A 72 37.07 -4.42 -50.98
C ALA A 72 38.45 -4.26 -51.67
N ARG A 73 39.18 -3.16 -51.40
CA ARG A 73 40.54 -2.95 -51.91
C ARG A 73 41.52 -4.01 -51.41
N LYS A 74 41.44 -4.40 -50.13
CA LYS A 74 42.29 -5.47 -49.57
C LYS A 74 42.03 -6.81 -50.26
N ILE A 75 40.75 -7.15 -50.50
CA ILE A 75 40.37 -8.37 -51.23
C ILE A 75 40.95 -8.34 -52.64
N LEU A 76 40.76 -7.25 -53.38
CA LEU A 76 41.27 -7.11 -54.74
C LEU A 76 42.81 -7.22 -54.79
N ILE A 77 43.52 -6.61 -53.85
CA ILE A 77 44.99 -6.73 -53.77
C ILE A 77 45.40 -8.18 -53.51
N ALA A 78 44.69 -8.89 -52.62
CA ALA A 78 44.95 -10.31 -52.37
C ALA A 78 44.73 -11.16 -53.63
N GLU A 79 43.66 -10.92 -54.38
CA GLU A 79 43.39 -11.59 -55.67
C GLU A 79 44.46 -11.29 -56.72
N ILE A 80 44.85 -10.03 -56.88
CA ILE A 80 45.94 -9.62 -57.79
C ILE A 80 47.24 -10.34 -57.42
N ASN A 81 47.57 -10.41 -56.13
CA ASN A 81 48.78 -11.09 -55.68
C ASN A 81 48.69 -12.60 -55.94
N ALA A 82 47.55 -13.24 -55.67
CA ALA A 82 47.32 -14.65 -55.97
C ALA A 82 47.48 -14.96 -57.47
N LEU A 83 46.92 -14.13 -58.35
CA LEU A 83 47.06 -14.26 -59.80
C LEU A 83 48.51 -14.08 -60.26
N LYS A 84 49.25 -13.14 -59.67
CA LYS A 84 50.70 -12.97 -59.94
C LYS A 84 51.48 -14.22 -59.56
N TYR A 85 51.25 -14.79 -58.38
CA TYR A 85 51.89 -16.04 -57.97
C TYR A 85 51.57 -17.20 -58.91
N GLN A 86 50.30 -17.34 -59.35
CA GLN A 86 49.91 -18.36 -60.33
C GLN A 86 50.62 -18.17 -61.68
N GLN A 87 50.72 -16.92 -62.16
CA GLN A 87 51.39 -16.62 -63.42
C GLN A 87 52.89 -16.90 -63.35
N GLU A 88 53.54 -16.55 -62.23
CA GLU A 88 54.95 -16.86 -61.98
C GLU A 88 55.18 -18.37 -61.91
N ALA A 89 54.33 -19.10 -61.19
CA ALA A 89 54.40 -20.56 -61.14
C ALA A 89 54.26 -21.20 -62.53
N MET A 90 53.30 -20.77 -63.35
CA MET A 90 53.15 -21.23 -64.73
C MET A 90 54.39 -20.91 -65.58
N LYS A 91 54.89 -19.66 -65.54
CA LYS A 91 56.10 -19.27 -66.28
C LYS A 91 57.32 -20.11 -65.90
N THR A 92 57.40 -20.52 -64.63
CA THR A 92 58.49 -21.36 -64.13
C THR A 92 58.32 -22.80 -64.61
N ALA A 93 57.09 -23.34 -64.57
CA ALA A 93 56.76 -24.67 -65.08
C ALA A 93 57.03 -24.82 -66.59
N TYR A 94 56.70 -23.80 -67.41
CA TYR A 94 57.02 -23.82 -68.85
C TYR A 94 58.52 -23.79 -69.15
N LYS A 95 59.36 -23.27 -68.24
CA LYS A 95 60.83 -23.24 -68.41
C LYS A 95 61.48 -24.57 -68.02
N THR A 96 60.85 -25.36 -67.16
CA THR A 96 61.37 -26.66 -66.72
C THR A 96 60.99 -27.81 -67.66
N ASP A 97 60.03 -27.62 -68.56
CA ASP A 97 59.50 -28.66 -69.46
C ASP A 97 60.41 -28.97 -70.68
N GLU A 98 61.52 -28.25 -70.87
CA GLU A 98 62.48 -28.53 -71.97
C GLU A 98 63.42 -29.72 -71.69
N HIS A 99 63.47 -30.23 -70.46
CA HIS A 99 64.20 -31.45 -70.12
C HIS A 99 63.25 -32.41 -69.41
N GLY A 100 62.79 -33.43 -70.14
CA GLY A 100 62.01 -34.52 -69.58
C GLY A 100 62.70 -35.06 -68.33
N GLU A 101 62.08 -34.84 -67.17
CA GLU A 101 62.68 -35.11 -65.87
C GLU A 101 63.02 -36.61 -65.74
N ASP A 102 64.22 -36.90 -65.24
CA ASP A 102 64.73 -38.25 -65.00
C ASP A 102 63.74 -39.01 -64.06
N PRO A 103 63.33 -40.25 -64.38
CA PRO A 103 62.49 -41.07 -63.51
C PRO A 103 62.96 -41.14 -62.05
N VAL A 104 64.26 -41.03 -61.81
CA VAL A 104 64.85 -41.00 -60.46
C VAL A 104 64.54 -39.68 -59.74
N THR A 105 64.61 -38.54 -60.44
CA THR A 105 64.27 -37.23 -59.84
C THR A 105 62.78 -37.16 -59.52
N LEU A 106 61.93 -37.70 -60.39
CA LEU A 106 60.49 -37.82 -60.15
C LEU A 106 60.18 -38.71 -58.94
N ALA A 107 60.89 -39.83 -58.77
CA ALA A 107 60.71 -40.70 -57.60
C ALA A 107 61.14 -40.02 -56.29
N ILE A 108 62.23 -39.25 -56.31
CA ILE A 108 62.69 -38.47 -55.17
C ILE A 108 61.69 -37.35 -54.85
N ALA A 109 61.24 -36.60 -55.85
CA ALA A 109 60.24 -35.54 -55.71
C ALA A 109 58.92 -36.09 -55.14
N LEU A 110 58.44 -37.23 -55.64
CA LEU A 110 57.23 -37.89 -55.15
C LEU A 110 57.38 -38.35 -53.70
N ARG A 111 58.55 -38.84 -53.29
CA ARG A 111 58.83 -39.20 -51.90
C ARG A 111 58.85 -37.97 -50.99
N VAL A 112 59.45 -36.87 -51.44
CA VAL A 112 59.45 -35.59 -50.71
C VAL A 112 58.02 -35.05 -50.59
N ALA A 113 57.26 -35.01 -51.69
CA ALA A 113 55.86 -34.57 -51.69
C ALA A 113 54.98 -35.42 -50.76
N ARG A 114 55.19 -36.74 -50.69
CA ARG A 114 54.48 -37.60 -49.73
C ARG A 114 54.84 -37.27 -48.29
N LYS A 115 56.12 -37.02 -48.00
CA LYS A 115 56.58 -36.63 -46.67
C LYS A 115 55.99 -35.27 -46.27
N ASP A 116 56.06 -34.29 -47.16
CA ASP A 116 55.52 -32.95 -46.92
C ASP A 116 54.00 -33.01 -46.72
N LEU A 117 53.29 -33.82 -47.50
CA LEU A 117 51.86 -34.05 -47.31
C LEU A 117 51.56 -34.67 -45.94
N THR A 118 52.34 -35.66 -45.50
CA THR A 118 52.16 -36.21 -44.14
C THR A 118 52.47 -35.19 -43.06
N GLN A 119 53.48 -34.34 -43.26
CA GLN A 119 53.84 -33.29 -42.32
C GLN A 119 52.73 -32.24 -42.21
N VAL A 120 52.25 -31.71 -43.34
CA VAL A 120 51.13 -30.76 -43.38
C VAL A 120 49.86 -31.37 -42.80
N GLN A 121 49.59 -32.65 -43.04
CA GLN A 121 48.43 -33.33 -42.46
C GLN A 121 48.54 -33.43 -40.93
N VAL A 122 49.73 -33.71 -40.40
CA VAL A 122 49.98 -33.72 -38.95
C VAL A 122 49.83 -32.31 -38.38
N GLU A 123 50.45 -31.30 -38.99
CA GLU A 123 50.33 -29.89 -38.56
C GLU A 123 48.89 -29.38 -38.62
N LEU A 124 48.12 -29.78 -39.63
CA LEU A 124 46.70 -29.45 -39.74
C LEU A 124 45.88 -30.13 -38.63
N ASN A 125 46.21 -31.38 -38.31
CA ASN A 125 45.53 -32.13 -37.25
C ASN A 125 45.88 -31.56 -35.87
N THR A 126 47.13 -31.18 -35.61
CA THR A 126 47.53 -30.51 -34.37
C THR A 126 46.87 -29.14 -34.27
N MET A 127 46.88 -28.33 -35.34
CA MET A 127 46.16 -27.07 -35.36
C MET A 127 44.66 -27.27 -35.13
N LYS A 128 44.00 -28.25 -35.77
CA LYS A 128 42.57 -28.52 -35.51
C LYS A 128 42.29 -28.93 -34.07
N ALA A 129 43.17 -29.71 -33.45
CA ALA A 129 43.06 -30.11 -32.06
C ALA A 129 43.26 -28.90 -31.11
N ASP A 130 44.31 -28.11 -31.35
CA ASP A 130 44.61 -26.91 -30.59
C ASP A 130 43.49 -25.87 -30.75
N TYR A 131 43.05 -25.59 -31.99
CA TYR A 131 41.94 -24.68 -32.34
C TYR A 131 40.55 -25.17 -31.89
N GLY A 132 40.43 -26.45 -31.52
CA GLY A 132 39.19 -27.03 -31.00
C GLY A 132 38.80 -26.51 -29.62
N ASP A 133 39.79 -26.20 -28.77
CA ASP A 133 39.59 -25.81 -27.36
C ASP A 133 40.28 -24.48 -26.98
N VAL A 134 40.62 -23.63 -27.96
CA VAL A 134 41.22 -22.32 -27.65
C VAL A 134 40.17 -21.38 -27.09
N VAL A 135 40.60 -20.67 -26.05
CA VAL A 135 39.89 -19.65 -25.27
C VAL A 135 38.96 -18.74 -26.11
N PRO A 136 39.29 -18.26 -27.33
CA PRO A 136 38.37 -17.44 -28.13
C PRO A 136 37.10 -18.15 -28.59
N ARG A 137 37.16 -19.42 -29.02
CA ARG A 137 35.97 -20.13 -29.51
C ARG A 137 35.08 -20.61 -28.36
N ARG A 138 35.71 -21.06 -27.27
CA ARG A 138 35.00 -21.33 -26.00
C ARG A 138 34.33 -20.07 -25.45
N ASN A 139 35.03 -18.94 -25.46
CA ASN A 139 34.47 -17.67 -25.00
C ASN A 139 33.34 -17.18 -25.91
N PHE A 140 33.48 -17.33 -27.22
CA PHE A 140 32.41 -17.03 -28.17
C PHE A 140 31.18 -17.89 -27.91
N ASN A 141 31.34 -19.21 -27.81
CA ASN A 141 30.23 -20.13 -27.50
C ASN A 141 29.59 -19.82 -26.13
N ASN A 142 30.39 -19.44 -25.13
CA ASN A 142 29.88 -19.03 -23.82
C ASN A 142 29.14 -17.69 -23.88
N GLN A 143 29.62 -16.74 -24.68
CA GLN A 143 28.93 -15.47 -24.91
C GLN A 143 27.62 -15.69 -25.67
N GLU A 144 27.60 -16.55 -26.68
CA GLU A 144 26.41 -16.93 -27.43
C GLU A 144 25.35 -17.58 -26.53
N LYS A 145 25.76 -18.49 -25.63
CA LYS A 145 24.89 -19.06 -24.59
C LYS A 145 24.32 -17.98 -23.67
N LYS A 146 25.16 -17.07 -23.15
CA LYS A 146 24.71 -15.97 -22.29
C LYS A 146 23.75 -15.05 -23.02
N LEU A 147 24.01 -14.73 -24.29
CA LEU A 147 23.09 -13.92 -25.10
C LEU A 147 21.73 -14.62 -25.25
N ALA A 148 21.72 -15.92 -25.54
CA ALA A 148 20.48 -16.70 -25.61
C ALA A 148 19.72 -16.70 -24.27
N GLU A 149 20.41 -16.87 -23.14
CA GLU A 149 19.82 -16.78 -21.80
C GLU A 149 19.24 -15.38 -21.52
N TYR A 150 19.95 -14.31 -21.87
CA TYR A 150 19.46 -12.94 -21.69
C TYR A 150 18.26 -12.65 -22.60
N SER A 151 18.27 -13.12 -23.85
CA SER A 151 17.13 -13.01 -24.76
C SER A 151 15.88 -13.69 -24.20
N GLN A 152 16.02 -14.91 -23.64
CA GLN A 152 14.90 -15.58 -22.97
C GLN A 152 14.41 -14.82 -21.74
N LYS A 153 15.31 -14.28 -20.90
CA LYS A 153 14.92 -13.46 -19.75
C LYS A 153 14.17 -12.20 -20.16
N ILE A 154 14.60 -11.53 -21.21
CA ILE A 154 13.91 -10.34 -21.75
C ILE A 154 12.51 -10.73 -22.23
N GLU A 155 12.37 -11.86 -22.94
CA GLU A 155 11.06 -12.34 -23.41
C GLU A 155 10.11 -12.64 -22.24
N VAL A 156 10.61 -13.26 -21.16
CA VAL A 156 9.83 -13.51 -19.93
C VAL A 156 9.42 -12.19 -19.28
N LEU A 157 10.36 -11.27 -19.05
CA LEU A 157 10.07 -9.96 -18.44
C LEU A 157 9.09 -9.13 -19.28
N GLN A 158 9.16 -9.23 -20.61
CA GLN A 158 8.19 -8.59 -21.51
C GLN A 158 6.79 -9.18 -21.32
N LYS A 159 6.65 -10.50 -21.19
CA LYS A 159 5.37 -11.17 -20.89
C LYS A 159 4.83 -10.73 -19.53
N ASP A 160 5.67 -10.68 -18.50
CA ASP A 160 5.29 -10.25 -17.16
C ASP A 160 4.84 -8.79 -17.13
N LEU A 161 5.54 -7.90 -17.84
CA LEU A 161 5.13 -6.49 -17.99
C LEU A 161 3.79 -6.35 -18.70
N LEU A 162 3.56 -7.11 -19.76
CA LEU A 162 2.27 -7.11 -20.45
C LEU A 162 1.15 -7.60 -19.53
N GLN A 163 1.41 -8.67 -18.75
CA GLN A 163 0.47 -9.17 -17.76
C GLN A 163 0.15 -8.11 -16.70
N LEU A 164 1.17 -7.48 -16.11
CA LEU A 164 1.01 -6.43 -15.11
C LEU A 164 0.24 -5.23 -15.66
N GLN A 165 0.45 -4.87 -16.93
CA GLN A 165 -0.33 -3.82 -17.59
C GLN A 165 -1.81 -4.21 -17.74
N THR A 166 -2.11 -5.47 -18.04
CA THR A 166 -3.51 -5.95 -18.09
C THR A 166 -4.16 -5.96 -16.72
N GLU A 167 -3.45 -6.42 -15.69
CA GLU A 167 -3.91 -6.39 -14.30
C GLU A 167 -4.17 -4.96 -13.84
N HIS A 168 -3.23 -4.04 -14.12
CA HIS A 168 -3.39 -2.64 -13.80
C HIS A 168 -4.62 -2.02 -14.49
N LYS A 169 -4.82 -2.28 -15.79
CA LYS A 169 -6.03 -1.84 -16.51
C LYS A 169 -7.31 -2.38 -15.88
N SER A 170 -7.31 -3.66 -15.50
CA SER A 170 -8.47 -4.29 -14.84
C SER A 170 -8.75 -3.69 -13.47
N LEU A 171 -7.72 -3.40 -12.68
CA LEU A 171 -7.86 -2.72 -11.39
C LEU A 171 -8.37 -1.30 -11.54
N LEU A 172 -7.90 -0.58 -12.57
CA LEU A 172 -8.36 0.76 -12.89
C LEU A 172 -9.84 0.75 -13.30
N GLU A 173 -10.28 -0.25 -14.05
CA GLU A 173 -11.68 -0.46 -14.39
C GLU A 173 -12.54 -0.75 -13.14
N ILE A 174 -12.08 -1.64 -12.26
CA ILE A 174 -12.76 -1.92 -10.98
C ILE A 174 -12.83 -0.66 -10.13
N HIS A 175 -11.74 0.09 -10.02
CA HIS A 175 -11.69 1.34 -9.27
C HIS A 175 -12.70 2.37 -9.80
N ASN A 176 -12.78 2.54 -11.13
CA ASN A 176 -13.76 3.42 -11.74
C ASN A 176 -15.20 2.94 -11.47
N GLN A 177 -15.45 1.63 -11.51
CA GLN A 177 -16.77 1.09 -11.15
C GLN A 177 -17.12 1.34 -9.68
N VAL A 178 -16.14 1.25 -8.77
CA VAL A 178 -16.32 1.58 -7.35
C VAL A 178 -16.61 3.06 -7.17
N LEU A 179 -15.83 3.96 -7.80
CA LEU A 179 -16.11 5.40 -7.77
C LEU A 179 -17.50 5.75 -8.32
N LEU A 180 -17.96 5.09 -9.38
CA LEU A 180 -19.31 5.28 -9.91
C LEU A 180 -20.38 4.81 -8.92
N LYS A 181 -20.16 3.67 -8.24
CA LYS A 181 -21.07 3.19 -7.19
C LYS A 181 -21.07 4.10 -5.97
N ASP A 182 -19.92 4.60 -5.55
CA ASP A 182 -19.78 5.45 -4.38
C ASP A 182 -20.30 6.86 -4.66
N SER A 183 -20.10 7.41 -5.85
CA SER A 183 -20.78 8.65 -6.28
C SER A 183 -22.30 8.48 -6.37
N ALA A 184 -22.81 7.33 -6.84
CA ALA A 184 -24.24 7.04 -6.82
C ALA A 184 -24.79 6.93 -5.39
N LYS A 185 -24.04 6.31 -4.46
CA LYS A 185 -24.37 6.27 -3.02
C LYS A 185 -24.28 7.65 -2.38
N GLU A 186 -23.29 8.46 -2.72
CA GLU A 186 -23.16 9.85 -2.26
C GLU A 186 -24.29 10.72 -2.80
N GLN A 187 -24.76 10.49 -4.03
CA GLN A 187 -25.93 11.18 -4.57
C GLN A 187 -27.20 10.80 -3.78
N GLN A 188 -27.37 9.52 -3.45
CA GLN A 188 -28.45 9.06 -2.54
C GLN A 188 -28.29 9.57 -1.10
N SER A 189 -27.05 9.74 -0.63
CA SER A 189 -26.73 10.26 0.69
C SER A 189 -26.95 11.78 0.78
N LYS A 190 -26.71 12.53 -0.30
CA LYS A 190 -27.02 13.97 -0.40
C LYS A 190 -28.52 14.27 -0.34
N ASP A 191 -29.36 13.31 -0.72
CA ASP A 191 -30.82 13.38 -0.54
C ASP A 191 -31.26 13.09 0.91
N THR A 192 -30.35 12.61 1.77
CA THR A 192 -30.56 12.46 3.21
C THR A 192 -29.84 13.62 3.91
N PRO A 193 -30.55 14.58 4.54
CA PRO A 193 -29.90 15.74 5.15
C PRO A 193 -28.92 15.27 6.23
N HIS A 194 -27.63 15.54 6.03
CA HIS A 194 -26.59 15.24 7.01
C HIS A 194 -26.86 16.08 8.27
N PRO A 195 -26.96 15.48 9.47
CA PRO A 195 -27.18 16.22 10.71
C PRO A 195 -26.04 17.22 10.95
N ALA A 196 -26.41 18.46 11.31
CA ALA A 196 -25.46 19.51 11.68
C ALA A 196 -24.86 19.21 13.07
N TRP A 197 -23.80 18.40 13.09
CA TRP A 197 -23.10 17.99 14.32
C TRP A 197 -22.48 19.15 15.11
N ASP A 198 -22.28 20.31 14.48
CA ASP A 198 -21.80 21.52 15.15
C ASP A 198 -22.77 22.00 16.25
N ASN A 199 -24.08 21.76 16.07
CA ASN A 199 -25.09 22.12 17.07
C ASN A 199 -25.02 21.25 18.33
N CYS A 200 -24.31 20.11 18.28
CA CYS A 200 -24.17 19.23 19.43
C CYS A 200 -23.17 19.76 20.46
N ALA A 201 -22.38 20.79 20.12
CA ALA A 201 -21.49 21.45 21.07
C ALA A 201 -22.23 21.97 22.32
N ASP A 202 -23.49 22.40 22.18
CA ASP A 202 -24.33 22.88 23.30
C ASP A 202 -24.74 21.76 24.28
N VAL A 203 -24.73 20.50 23.81
CA VAL A 203 -25.11 19.33 24.60
C VAL A 203 -23.93 18.79 25.40
N PHE A 204 -22.70 19.27 25.19
CA PHE A 204 -21.51 18.81 25.91
C PHE A 204 -20.81 19.96 26.63
N PRO A 205 -20.06 19.69 27.72
CA PRO A 205 -19.18 20.70 28.30
C PRO A 205 -18.12 21.15 27.28
N GLU A 206 -17.71 22.42 27.36
CA GLU A 206 -16.80 23.11 26.45
C GLU A 206 -15.57 22.23 26.08
N ASP A 207 -15.20 22.21 24.80
CA ASP A 207 -14.09 21.44 24.18
C ASP A 207 -14.17 19.89 24.19
N THR A 208 -15.10 19.28 24.94
CA THR A 208 -15.23 17.80 24.95
C THR A 208 -15.85 17.24 23.67
N TRP A 209 -16.76 17.97 23.03
CA TRP A 209 -17.36 17.54 21.76
C TRP A 209 -16.35 17.52 20.61
N LEU A 210 -15.47 18.53 20.54
CA LEU A 210 -14.44 18.63 19.49
C LEU A 210 -13.44 17.48 19.57
N THR A 211 -13.05 17.08 20.79
CA THR A 211 -12.13 15.96 21.00
C THR A 211 -12.79 14.60 20.71
N LEU A 212 -14.06 14.43 21.08
CA LEU A 212 -14.80 13.18 20.83
C LEU A 212 -15.22 13.00 19.37
N SER A 213 -15.41 14.09 18.62
CA SER A 213 -15.94 14.05 17.26
C SER A 213 -14.89 13.96 16.15
N ALA A 214 -13.64 14.35 16.40
CA ALA A 214 -12.59 14.46 15.37
C ALA A 214 -12.24 13.15 14.64
N GLU A 215 -12.43 11.99 15.29
CA GLU A 215 -12.03 10.67 14.74
C GLU A 215 -13.18 9.66 14.66
N LYS A 216 -14.44 10.08 14.86
CA LYS A 216 -15.58 9.17 14.95
C LYS A 216 -16.51 9.27 13.74
N SER A 217 -17.05 8.12 13.34
CA SER A 217 -18.10 8.05 12.31
C SER A 217 -19.43 8.64 12.82
N SER A 218 -20.32 9.04 11.91
CA SER A 218 -21.62 9.60 12.30
C SER A 218 -22.46 8.66 13.17
N ASP A 219 -22.41 7.35 12.94
CA ASP A 219 -23.11 6.37 13.79
C ASP A 219 -22.52 6.31 15.21
N GLN A 220 -21.20 6.44 15.32
CA GLN A 220 -20.52 6.53 16.61
C GLN A 220 -20.87 7.84 17.33
N LEU A 221 -20.99 8.96 16.61
CA LEU A 221 -21.43 10.24 17.18
C LEU A 221 -22.85 10.17 17.75
N VAL A 222 -23.77 9.51 17.03
CA VAL A 222 -25.14 9.26 17.52
C VAL A 222 -25.11 8.48 18.83
N SER A 223 -24.29 7.42 18.92
CA SER A 223 -24.21 6.60 20.13
C SER A 223 -23.67 7.38 21.34
N ILE A 224 -22.70 8.26 21.13
CA ILE A 224 -22.13 9.15 22.16
C ILE A 224 -23.20 10.13 22.66
N LEU A 225 -23.93 10.76 21.73
CA LEU A 225 -25.04 11.67 22.05
C LEU A 225 -26.17 11.02 22.84
N LEU A 226 -26.62 9.84 22.40
CA LEU A 226 -27.69 9.10 23.07
C LEU A 226 -27.29 8.72 24.50
N THR A 227 -26.02 8.41 24.71
CA THR A 227 -25.50 8.07 26.04
C THR A 227 -25.44 9.30 26.94
N GLU A 228 -24.95 10.44 26.45
CA GLU A 228 -24.88 11.68 27.24
C GLU A 228 -26.27 12.23 27.57
N LEU A 229 -27.21 12.21 26.62
CA LEU A 229 -28.60 12.56 26.87
C LEU A 229 -29.24 11.61 27.89
N GLY A 230 -28.88 10.34 27.79
CA GLY A 230 -29.27 9.31 28.72
C GLY A 230 -28.78 9.56 30.15
N THR A 231 -27.48 9.80 30.33
CA THR A 231 -26.86 10.06 31.64
C THR A 231 -27.42 11.33 32.28
N ARG A 232 -27.65 12.39 31.49
CA ARG A 232 -28.36 13.61 31.95
C ARG A 232 -29.77 13.30 32.42
N THR A 233 -30.54 12.55 31.62
CA THR A 233 -31.91 12.16 31.98
C THR A 233 -31.96 11.34 33.27
N LEU A 234 -30.97 10.48 33.52
CA LEU A 234 -30.86 9.73 34.78
C LEU A 234 -30.46 10.62 35.95
N SER A 235 -29.53 11.56 35.76
CA SER A 235 -29.07 12.47 36.81
C SER A 235 -30.19 13.42 37.28
N GLU A 236 -31.08 13.83 36.38
CA GLU A 236 -32.22 14.70 36.69
C GLU A 236 -33.38 13.99 37.40
N LYS A 237 -33.48 12.66 37.30
CA LYS A 237 -34.56 11.89 37.95
C LYS A 237 -34.24 11.57 39.40
N ASP A 238 -35.06 12.07 40.33
CA ASP A 238 -34.91 11.78 41.76
C ASP A 238 -35.45 10.41 42.17
N PHE A 239 -36.47 9.90 41.47
CA PHE A 239 -37.13 8.64 41.78
C PHE A 239 -37.45 7.84 40.51
N PHE A 240 -37.32 6.52 40.61
CA PHE A 240 -37.81 5.55 39.63
C PHE A 240 -39.20 5.05 40.03
N THR A 241 -39.99 4.66 39.03
CA THR A 241 -41.28 3.99 39.26
C THR A 241 -41.07 2.48 39.32
N GLY A 242 -41.54 1.86 40.40
CA GLY A 242 -41.57 0.42 40.60
C GLY A 242 -42.31 -0.29 39.47
N LYS A 243 -41.83 -1.47 39.07
CA LYS A 243 -42.34 -2.22 37.91
C LYS A 243 -43.43 -3.22 38.27
N GLY A 244 -43.79 -3.33 39.55
CA GLY A 244 -44.77 -4.31 40.03
C GLY A 244 -44.10 -5.50 40.72
N LYS A 245 -44.91 -6.37 41.34
CA LYS A 245 -44.48 -7.64 41.97
C LYS A 245 -44.90 -8.90 41.20
N GLU A 246 -45.34 -8.73 39.95
CA GLU A 246 -45.80 -9.84 39.13
C GLU A 246 -44.66 -10.78 38.71
N GLU A 247 -44.99 -12.03 38.37
CA GLU A 247 -43.99 -13.03 37.98
C GLU A 247 -43.25 -12.66 36.69
N ASP A 248 -43.88 -11.90 35.79
CA ASP A 248 -43.31 -11.40 34.54
C ASP A 248 -42.21 -10.34 34.75
N VAL A 249 -42.13 -9.73 35.95
CA VAL A 249 -41.10 -8.75 36.29
C VAL A 249 -39.85 -9.48 36.80
N PRO A 250 -38.64 -9.15 36.29
CA PRO A 250 -37.40 -9.74 36.79
C PRO A 250 -37.24 -9.55 38.31
N ILE A 251 -36.73 -10.57 38.99
CA ILE A 251 -36.68 -10.64 40.47
C ILE A 251 -36.02 -9.41 41.09
N HIS A 252 -34.94 -8.91 40.48
CA HIS A 252 -34.22 -7.73 40.94
C HIS A 252 -35.02 -6.42 40.82
N LEU A 253 -36.13 -6.39 40.07
CA LEU A 253 -36.99 -5.22 39.86
C LEU A 253 -38.39 -5.37 40.49
N ARG A 254 -38.64 -6.42 41.28
CA ARG A 254 -39.96 -6.64 41.87
C ARG A 254 -40.21 -5.70 43.05
N TYR A 255 -40.70 -4.51 42.75
CA TYR A 255 -41.04 -3.50 43.75
C TYR A 255 -42.24 -2.65 43.33
N ASP A 256 -43.07 -2.30 44.30
CA ASP A 256 -44.23 -1.41 44.13
C ASP A 256 -43.94 -0.06 44.78
N GLY A 257 -44.14 1.03 44.04
CA GLY A 257 -43.99 2.39 44.55
C GLY A 257 -42.79 3.13 43.96
N LEU A 258 -42.38 4.22 44.62
CA LEU A 258 -41.25 5.04 44.17
C LEU A 258 -39.95 4.52 44.78
N VAL A 259 -38.92 4.36 43.95
CA VAL A 259 -37.57 3.92 44.35
C VAL A 259 -36.64 5.10 44.20
N LYS A 260 -35.86 5.42 45.23
CA LYS A 260 -34.94 6.55 45.19
C LYS A 260 -33.81 6.28 44.19
N ASN A 261 -33.52 7.24 43.32
CA ASN A 261 -32.36 7.15 42.45
C ASN A 261 -31.09 7.51 43.24
N LEU A 262 -30.14 6.58 43.28
CA LEU A 262 -28.84 6.79 43.94
C LEU A 262 -27.86 7.62 43.10
N ARG A 263 -28.19 7.90 41.83
CA ARG A 263 -27.37 8.68 40.88
C ARG A 263 -25.93 8.16 40.82
N LEU A 264 -25.80 6.85 40.64
CA LEU A 264 -24.51 6.16 40.60
C LEU A 264 -23.66 6.69 39.44
N SER A 265 -22.36 6.86 39.68
CA SER A 265 -21.43 7.17 38.60
C SER A 265 -21.14 5.92 37.76
N ILE A 266 -20.64 6.13 36.55
CA ILE A 266 -20.23 5.05 35.63
C ILE A 266 -19.20 4.13 36.31
N GLY A 267 -18.26 4.73 37.04
CA GLY A 267 -17.23 3.99 37.78
C GLY A 267 -17.81 3.13 38.90
N ASP A 268 -18.80 3.65 39.65
CA ASP A 268 -19.46 2.91 40.73
C ASP A 268 -20.19 1.68 40.17
N VAL A 269 -20.87 1.84 39.05
CA VAL A 269 -21.57 0.74 38.37
C VAL A 269 -20.57 -0.28 37.85
N SER A 270 -19.52 0.14 37.13
CA SER A 270 -18.51 -0.78 36.58
C SER A 270 -17.80 -1.58 37.68
N ASN A 271 -17.39 -0.94 38.78
CA ASN A 271 -16.76 -1.62 39.91
C ASN A 271 -17.71 -2.64 40.54
N LEU A 272 -18.98 -2.27 40.74
CA LEU A 272 -19.99 -3.18 41.27
C LEU A 272 -20.22 -4.38 40.35
N LEU A 273 -20.28 -4.17 39.03
CA LEU A 273 -20.42 -5.26 38.06
C LEU A 273 -19.24 -6.22 38.13
N GLN A 274 -18.01 -5.70 38.20
CA GLN A 274 -16.82 -6.52 38.35
C GLN A 274 -16.84 -7.35 39.64
N GLU A 275 -17.28 -6.76 40.76
CA GLU A 275 -17.43 -7.48 42.03
C GLU A 275 -18.50 -8.58 41.95
N VAL A 276 -19.67 -8.27 41.38
CA VAL A 276 -20.77 -9.23 41.15
C VAL A 276 -20.27 -10.42 40.32
N TRP A 277 -19.54 -10.15 39.24
CA TRP A 277 -18.98 -11.20 38.39
C TRP A 277 -17.95 -12.05 39.11
N LYS A 278 -17.01 -11.44 39.86
CA LYS A 278 -16.00 -12.17 40.65
C LYS A 278 -16.64 -13.06 41.71
N GLU A 279 -17.63 -12.55 42.44
CA GLU A 279 -18.33 -13.33 43.45
C GLU A 279 -19.18 -14.44 42.83
N LYS A 280 -19.84 -14.20 41.70
CA LYS A 280 -20.55 -15.26 40.99
C LYS A 280 -19.60 -16.36 40.53
N MET A 281 -18.47 -15.99 39.93
CA MET A 281 -17.47 -16.95 39.45
C MET A 281 -16.95 -17.86 40.57
N THR A 282 -16.67 -17.28 41.74
CA THR A 282 -16.22 -18.06 42.89
C THR A 282 -17.30 -18.97 43.45
N LEU A 283 -18.56 -18.52 43.48
CA LEU A 283 -19.69 -19.29 43.99
C LEU A 283 -20.10 -20.43 43.04
N ASP A 284 -20.15 -20.18 41.73
CA ASP A 284 -20.44 -21.19 40.71
C ASP A 284 -19.32 -22.25 40.67
N ALA A 285 -18.06 -21.85 40.85
CA ALA A 285 -16.91 -22.78 40.95
C ALA A 285 -16.97 -23.67 42.20
N GLN A 286 -17.42 -23.14 43.34
CA GLN A 286 -17.56 -23.89 44.59
C GLN A 286 -18.75 -24.85 44.57
N ASN A 287 -19.88 -24.44 43.98
CA ASN A 287 -21.12 -25.21 43.98
C ASN A 287 -21.25 -26.18 42.78
N GLY A 288 -20.40 -26.02 41.75
CA GLY A 288 -20.39 -26.87 40.55
C GLY A 288 -21.65 -26.74 39.68
N LYS A 289 -22.47 -25.70 39.90
CA LYS A 289 -23.71 -25.43 39.17
C LYS A 289 -23.84 -23.92 38.95
N GLN A 290 -24.03 -23.51 37.70
CA GLN A 290 -24.28 -22.11 37.34
C GLN A 290 -25.63 -21.66 37.92
N SER A 291 -25.58 -20.57 38.69
CA SER A 291 -26.76 -19.91 39.24
C SER A 291 -27.29 -18.82 38.28
N SER A 292 -28.62 -18.66 38.21
CA SER A 292 -29.28 -17.66 37.37
C SER A 292 -28.81 -16.24 37.72
N MET A 293 -28.32 -15.48 36.74
CA MET A 293 -27.72 -14.16 36.97
C MET A 293 -28.66 -13.17 37.68
N PRO A 294 -29.94 -13.02 37.31
CA PRO A 294 -30.86 -12.12 38.01
C PRO A 294 -31.11 -12.51 39.47
N GLU A 295 -31.15 -13.81 39.78
CA GLU A 295 -31.35 -14.33 41.14
C GLU A 295 -30.12 -14.10 42.01
N PHE A 296 -28.94 -14.41 41.46
CA PHE A 296 -27.67 -14.16 42.13
C PHE A 296 -27.48 -12.66 42.38
N PHE A 297 -27.68 -11.82 41.36
CA PHE A 297 -27.48 -10.39 41.45
C PHE A 297 -28.34 -9.75 42.55
N PHE A 298 -29.63 -10.11 42.62
CA PHE A 298 -30.50 -9.58 43.67
C PHE A 298 -30.08 -10.07 45.07
N SER A 299 -29.74 -11.35 45.19
CA SER A 299 -29.26 -11.93 46.45
C SER A 299 -27.97 -11.27 46.93
N TYR A 300 -27.05 -10.98 46.00
CA TYR A 300 -25.82 -10.24 46.26
C TYR A 300 -26.10 -8.84 46.80
N LEU A 301 -27.01 -8.09 46.14
CA LEU A 301 -27.39 -6.75 46.58
C LEU A 301 -28.05 -6.77 47.96
N GLN A 302 -28.91 -7.76 48.24
CA GLN A 302 -29.52 -7.94 49.56
C GLN A 302 -28.47 -8.20 50.64
N ASN A 303 -27.47 -9.04 50.36
CA ASN A 303 -26.40 -9.35 51.31
C ASN A 303 -25.49 -8.14 51.57
N LYS A 304 -25.19 -7.36 50.53
CA LYS A 304 -24.24 -6.23 50.62
C LYS A 304 -24.86 -4.94 51.14
N PHE A 305 -26.07 -4.61 50.68
CA PHE A 305 -26.71 -3.31 50.91
C PHE A 305 -27.98 -3.38 51.76
N GLY A 306 -28.43 -4.59 52.13
CA GLY A 306 -29.58 -4.80 53.03
C GLY A 306 -30.84 -4.12 52.51
N ASP A 307 -31.42 -3.24 53.31
CA ASP A 307 -32.66 -2.53 53.01
C ASP A 307 -32.58 -1.65 51.75
N ALA A 308 -31.38 -1.24 51.33
CA ALA A 308 -31.15 -0.41 50.14
C ALA A 308 -31.01 -1.23 48.84
N ALA A 309 -31.16 -2.56 48.90
CA ALA A 309 -30.91 -3.43 47.75
C ALA A 309 -31.80 -3.13 46.54
N ILE A 310 -33.03 -2.67 46.78
CA ILE A 310 -33.98 -2.30 45.71
C ILE A 310 -33.53 -1.01 45.03
N GLU A 311 -33.12 0.01 45.79
CA GLU A 311 -32.58 1.27 45.24
C GLU A 311 -31.33 1.01 44.39
N TRP A 312 -30.42 0.17 44.88
CA TRP A 312 -29.24 -0.24 44.13
C TRP A 312 -29.59 -1.00 42.86
N SER A 313 -30.54 -1.95 42.93
CA SER A 313 -30.96 -2.71 41.77
C SER A 313 -31.54 -1.82 40.67
N TYR A 314 -32.44 -0.90 41.02
CA TYR A 314 -33.01 0.05 40.06
C TYR A 314 -31.97 1.01 39.50
N ALA A 315 -31.08 1.55 40.34
CA ALA A 315 -30.03 2.45 39.88
C ALA A 315 -29.07 1.76 38.90
N VAL A 316 -28.61 0.54 39.21
CA VAL A 316 -27.72 -0.24 38.33
C VAL A 316 -28.44 -0.63 37.04
N HIS A 317 -29.68 -1.12 37.15
CA HIS A 317 -30.48 -1.52 35.98
C HIS A 317 -30.68 -0.37 35.00
N GLU A 318 -31.08 0.80 35.50
CA GLU A 318 -31.31 1.97 34.66
C GLU A 318 -30.01 2.54 34.10
N SER A 319 -28.91 2.54 34.87
CA SER A 319 -27.59 2.94 34.36
C SER A 319 -27.13 2.03 33.21
N CYS A 320 -27.21 0.71 33.35
CA CYS A 320 -26.82 -0.21 32.28
C CYS A 320 -27.76 -0.14 31.05
N ARG A 321 -29.06 0.18 31.24
CA ARG A 321 -30.01 0.35 30.14
C ARG A 321 -29.66 1.54 29.25
N VAL A 322 -29.20 2.61 29.87
CA VAL A 322 -28.96 3.89 29.21
C VAL A 322 -27.54 3.99 28.65
N GLN A 323 -26.59 3.30 29.26
CA GLN A 323 -25.17 3.41 28.96
C GLN A 323 -24.69 2.32 28.00
N LEU A 324 -25.13 2.41 26.75
CA LEU A 324 -24.87 1.41 25.70
C LEU A 324 -23.43 1.40 25.16
N ILE A 325 -22.54 2.28 25.63
CA ILE A 325 -21.16 2.40 25.13
C ILE A 325 -20.23 1.36 25.76
N SER A 326 -20.49 0.95 27.01
CA SER A 326 -19.67 -0.09 27.65
C SER A 326 -20.21 -1.46 27.25
N GLU A 327 -19.42 -2.22 26.48
CA GLU A 327 -19.74 -3.60 26.12
C GLU A 327 -20.05 -4.45 27.37
N GLU A 328 -19.33 -4.22 28.47
CA GLU A 328 -19.55 -4.88 29.76
C GLU A 328 -20.96 -4.60 30.34
N MET A 329 -21.37 -3.32 30.37
CA MET A 329 -22.69 -2.93 30.89
C MET A 329 -23.83 -3.39 29.99
N GLN A 330 -23.64 -3.34 28.67
CA GLN A 330 -24.62 -3.81 27.69
C GLN A 330 -24.79 -5.33 27.78
N LEU A 331 -23.70 -6.08 27.87
CA LEU A 331 -23.70 -7.52 28.05
C LEU A 331 -24.43 -7.89 29.36
N PHE A 332 -24.05 -7.25 30.47
CA PHE A 332 -24.69 -7.49 31.76
C PHE A 332 -26.20 -7.20 31.74
N TYR A 333 -26.62 -6.08 31.13
CA TYR A 333 -28.03 -5.75 30.99
C TYR A 333 -28.79 -6.80 30.15
N ASN A 334 -28.20 -7.25 29.04
CA ASN A 334 -28.83 -8.25 28.18
C ASN A 334 -28.99 -9.60 28.89
N ILE A 335 -28.03 -10.00 29.71
CA ILE A 335 -28.10 -11.20 30.53
C ILE A 335 -29.18 -11.05 31.61
N LEU A 336 -29.23 -9.92 32.31
CA LEU A 336 -30.26 -9.64 33.32
C LEU A 336 -31.68 -9.67 32.74
N MET A 337 -31.83 -9.31 31.46
CA MET A 337 -33.10 -9.35 30.74
C MET A 337 -33.38 -10.69 30.05
N GLY A 338 -32.49 -11.68 30.18
CA GLY A 338 -32.64 -13.01 29.58
C GLY A 338 -32.53 -13.03 28.04
N LYS A 339 -31.93 -11.99 27.44
CA LYS A 339 -31.75 -11.88 25.98
C LYS A 339 -30.54 -12.66 25.47
N VAL A 340 -29.52 -12.84 26.30
CA VAL A 340 -28.26 -13.54 25.99
C VAL A 340 -28.03 -14.62 27.05
N LYS A 341 -27.53 -15.78 26.62
CA LYS A 341 -27.20 -16.89 27.53
C LYS A 341 -25.84 -16.64 28.19
N GLU A 342 -25.73 -17.01 29.46
CA GLU A 342 -24.56 -16.73 30.31
C GLU A 342 -23.26 -17.39 29.80
N ASP A 343 -23.36 -18.49 29.06
CA ASP A 343 -22.21 -19.27 28.55
C ASP A 343 -21.28 -18.48 27.60
N GLU A 344 -21.80 -17.47 26.89
CA GLU A 344 -21.00 -16.62 25.98
C GLU A 344 -20.17 -15.55 26.73
N SER A 345 -20.46 -15.31 28.01
CA SER A 345 -19.90 -14.19 28.79
C SER A 345 -18.61 -14.54 29.53
N TYR A 346 -18.46 -15.81 29.94
CA TYR A 346 -17.26 -16.29 30.63
C TYR A 346 -16.01 -16.26 29.74
N LEU A 347 -16.18 -16.30 28.42
CA LEU A 347 -15.09 -16.16 27.45
C LEU A 347 -14.59 -14.72 27.34
N LEU A 348 -15.43 -13.69 27.48
CA LEU A 348 -14.98 -12.29 27.35
C LEU A 348 -14.20 -11.82 28.58
N MET A 349 -14.62 -12.27 29.78
CA MET A 349 -14.00 -11.89 31.06
C MET A 349 -12.79 -12.76 31.43
N GLY A 350 -12.66 -13.98 30.89
CA GLY A 350 -11.46 -14.80 31.08
C GLY A 350 -10.23 -14.30 30.32
N TYR A 351 -10.43 -13.46 29.29
CA TYR A 351 -9.34 -12.88 28.50
C TYR A 351 -8.71 -11.62 29.13
N THR A 352 -9.37 -10.97 30.08
CA THR A 352 -8.86 -9.72 30.68
C THR A 352 -7.90 -9.94 31.85
N ASP A 353 -7.99 -11.08 32.54
CA ASP A 353 -7.06 -11.40 33.64
C ASP A 353 -5.70 -11.94 33.15
N ASP A 354 -5.62 -12.59 31.98
CA ASP A 354 -4.37 -13.21 31.48
C ASP A 354 -3.39 -12.24 30.79
N HIS A 355 -3.84 -11.08 30.30
CA HIS A 355 -2.99 -10.14 29.56
C HIS A 355 -2.40 -8.99 30.38
N SER A 356 -2.72 -8.86 31.68
CA SER A 356 -2.10 -7.81 32.52
C SER A 356 -0.79 -8.23 33.22
N ALA A 357 -0.48 -9.53 33.26
CA ALA A 357 0.68 -10.04 34.02
C ALA A 357 1.85 -10.57 33.18
N ASN A 358 1.68 -10.82 31.87
CA ASN A 358 2.67 -11.57 31.08
C ASN A 358 3.42 -10.77 29.99
N ASP A 359 3.00 -9.55 29.65
CA ASP A 359 3.62 -8.79 28.55
C ASP A 359 4.77 -7.86 28.97
N SER A 360 5.10 -7.82 30.27
CA SER A 360 6.25 -7.03 30.78
C SER A 360 7.55 -7.82 30.93
N SER A 361 7.55 -9.15 30.79
CA SER A 361 8.77 -9.97 30.97
C SER A 361 9.40 -10.49 29.68
N LEU A 362 8.76 -10.32 28.52
CA LEU A 362 9.27 -10.87 27.25
C LEU A 362 10.08 -9.88 26.39
N ILE A 363 10.13 -8.59 26.75
CA ILE A 363 10.83 -7.55 25.97
C ILE A 363 12.27 -7.30 26.48
N SER A 364 12.66 -7.80 27.65
CA SER A 364 13.98 -7.53 28.24
C SER A 364 15.08 -8.57 27.96
N GLU A 365 14.80 -9.67 27.26
CA GLU A 365 15.76 -10.78 27.08
C GLU A 365 16.27 -11.01 25.65
N GLN A 366 15.97 -10.11 24.70
CA GLN A 366 16.48 -10.17 23.31
C GLN A 366 17.42 -9.02 22.90
N LEU A 367 17.96 -8.28 23.86
CA LEU A 367 19.00 -7.26 23.62
C LEU A 367 20.17 -7.41 24.59
N ARG A 368 20.84 -8.58 24.55
CA ARG A 368 22.18 -8.73 25.11
C ARG A 368 23.12 -9.47 24.19
#